data_AF-A0A1F1ZVX1-F1
#
_entry.id   AF-A0A1F1ZVX1-F1
#
_cell.length_a   1.000
_cell.length_b   1.000
_cell.length_c   1.000
_cell.angle_alpha   90.00
_cell.angle_beta   90.00
_cell.angle_gamma   90.00
#
_symmetry.space_group_name_H-M   'P 1'
#
loop_
_entity.id
_entity.type
_entity.pdbx_description
1 polymer ?
#
loop_
_entity_poly.entity_id
_entity_poly.type
_entity_poly.pdbx_seq_one_letter_code
_entity_poly.pdbx_strand_id
1 'polypeptide(L)'
;MTVVSGDLKIVTGVAQQVSEVWARAARSRPVTGGWLLENAGRALVTAGRVEIDLHPGPCVLVAVIGGQPAESVELIVPDGATATLEACVRAAEGAGGLERDGLDELRAEIGFWFEGARESAAAAKVSETAAGASATKAKASESNAKTSETKAKTSETNAKTSETNARASETKAKASETAAASSASSAKADADRAAGVASSTSWSGDRLTVNGQTSPALTGPRGPAGSSAWADITGKPDLSTKADLVGGKVPTSQIPAVALTKPQVVEDRSAMLKLTAEEGDVAVITSGVDKGTYMLGTGAASVFASWVRLASPDGAVSSVNGQTGVVNLSAADVGGASATHTHTLASITDAPNSHASEALPSSLMSRDASGRSKVFNPEEFFHVANKGYVDQRTPKVEVVSAMPSIPDPSTLYVVVG
;
A
#
# COMPACT_ATOMS: atom_id res chain seq x y z
N MET A 1 -51.93 -4.96 62.08
CA MET A 1 -52.76 -3.88 61.51
C MET A 1 -52.44 -2.63 62.30
N THR A 2 -52.49 -1.48 61.64
CA THR A 2 -52.24 -0.15 62.19
C THR A 2 -53.55 0.58 62.22
N VAL A 3 -53.97 1.06 63.38
CA VAL A 3 -55.17 1.89 63.51
C VAL A 3 -54.83 3.27 62.96
N VAL A 4 -55.40 3.63 61.82
CA VAL A 4 -55.24 4.97 61.21
C VAL A 4 -56.44 5.82 61.59
N SER A 5 -56.17 6.96 62.24
CA SER A 5 -57.25 7.88 62.63
C SER A 5 -56.92 9.33 62.35
N GLY A 6 -57.94 10.14 62.08
CA GLY A 6 -57.73 11.56 61.78
C GLY A 6 -58.99 12.26 61.28
N ASP A 7 -58.87 13.57 61.12
CA ASP A 7 -59.92 14.41 60.52
C ASP A 7 -59.86 14.26 58.99
N LEU A 8 -61.00 14.04 58.35
CA LEU A 8 -61.10 13.94 56.90
C LEU A 8 -60.98 15.27 56.19
N LYS A 9 -60.94 16.40 56.90
CA LYS A 9 -60.72 17.73 56.32
C LYS A 9 -59.41 17.84 55.54
N ILE A 10 -58.41 17.03 55.89
CA ILE A 10 -57.12 16.97 55.16
C ILE A 10 -57.22 16.21 53.84
N VAL A 11 -58.29 15.42 53.66
CA VAL A 11 -58.56 14.61 52.46
C VAL A 11 -59.64 15.26 51.60
N THR A 12 -60.63 15.93 52.22
CA THR A 12 -61.72 16.57 51.51
C THR A 12 -62.26 17.80 52.24
N GLY A 13 -62.55 18.87 51.51
CA GLY A 13 -63.10 20.12 52.06
C GLY A 13 -64.50 20.00 52.65
N VAL A 14 -65.20 18.88 52.41
CA VAL A 14 -66.59 18.60 52.84
C VAL A 14 -66.68 17.42 53.82
N ALA A 15 -65.69 17.27 54.70
CA ALA A 15 -65.57 16.15 55.65
C ALA A 15 -66.85 15.81 56.45
N GLN A 16 -67.69 16.80 56.76
CA GLN A 16 -68.94 16.61 57.51
C GLN A 16 -70.05 15.89 56.72
N GLN A 17 -69.93 15.81 55.39
CA GLN A 17 -70.89 15.15 54.51
C GLN A 17 -70.48 13.71 54.15
N VAL A 18 -69.28 13.28 54.56
CA VAL A 18 -68.78 11.94 54.32
C VAL A 18 -69.46 10.98 55.30
N SER A 19 -70.11 9.95 54.77
CA SER A 19 -70.80 8.92 55.58
C SER A 19 -69.90 7.73 55.90
N GLU A 20 -68.97 7.41 55.01
CA GLU A 20 -68.09 6.23 55.11
C GLU A 20 -66.78 6.50 54.37
N VAL A 21 -65.69 5.84 54.77
CA VAL A 21 -64.49 5.72 53.95
C VAL A 21 -64.27 4.29 53.52
N TRP A 22 -63.73 4.13 52.32
CA TRP A 22 -63.27 2.86 51.79
C TRP A 22 -61.77 2.94 51.62
N ALA A 23 -61.03 2.05 52.28
CA ALA A 23 -59.58 2.00 52.18
C ALA A 23 -59.15 0.65 51.62
N ARG A 24 -58.35 0.68 50.56
CA ARG A 24 -57.85 -0.54 49.91
C ARG A 24 -56.35 -0.48 49.71
N ALA A 25 -55.70 -1.63 49.62
CA ALA A 25 -54.32 -1.68 49.15
C ALA A 25 -54.23 -1.05 47.75
N ALA A 26 -53.20 -0.22 47.50
CA ALA A 26 -53.01 0.41 46.20
C ALA A 26 -52.74 -0.62 45.07
N ARG A 27 -52.21 -1.79 45.45
CA ARG A 27 -51.99 -2.96 44.60
C ARG A 27 -52.07 -4.21 45.44
N SER A 28 -52.47 -5.32 44.82
CA SER A 28 -52.42 -6.63 45.46
C SER A 28 -50.99 -6.93 45.94
N ARG A 29 -50.82 -7.24 47.24
CA ARG A 29 -49.49 -7.46 47.84
C ARG A 29 -49.48 -8.61 48.84
N PRO A 30 -48.37 -9.36 48.95
CA PRO A 30 -48.20 -10.34 50.01
C PRO A 30 -48.07 -9.64 51.36
N VAL A 31 -48.69 -10.22 52.39
CA VAL A 31 -48.58 -9.79 53.79
C VAL A 31 -48.37 -11.02 54.67
N THR A 32 -47.83 -10.86 55.88
CA THR A 32 -47.61 -11.99 56.79
C THR A 32 -48.92 -12.74 57.04
N GLY A 33 -48.99 -14.01 56.61
CA GLY A 33 -50.18 -14.85 56.75
C GLY A 33 -51.15 -14.87 55.55
N GLY A 34 -50.88 -14.17 54.44
CA GLY A 34 -51.73 -14.25 53.24
C GLY A 34 -51.45 -13.21 52.15
N TRP A 35 -52.43 -13.01 51.28
CA TRP A 35 -52.41 -11.96 50.24
C TRP A 35 -53.44 -10.89 50.58
N LEU A 36 -52.98 -9.64 50.61
CA LEU A 36 -53.88 -8.49 50.70
C LEU A 36 -54.33 -8.13 49.28
N LEU A 37 -55.59 -8.46 48.99
CA LEU A 37 -56.28 -8.13 47.75
C LEU A 37 -56.76 -6.67 47.77
N GLU A 38 -57.14 -6.13 46.62
CA GLU A 38 -57.64 -4.75 46.49
C GLU A 38 -59.05 -4.51 47.07
N ASN A 39 -59.60 -5.48 47.81
CA ASN A 39 -60.90 -5.32 48.47
C ASN A 39 -60.80 -4.23 49.55
N ALA A 40 -61.75 -3.30 49.52
CA ALA A 40 -61.76 -2.17 50.44
C ALA A 40 -62.25 -2.58 51.82
N GLY A 41 -61.42 -2.34 52.84
CA GLY A 41 -61.89 -2.19 54.21
C GLY A 41 -62.76 -0.94 54.33
N ARG A 42 -63.79 -0.99 55.16
CA ARG A 42 -64.76 0.08 55.28
C ARG A 42 -64.87 0.54 56.72
N ALA A 43 -64.99 1.85 56.92
CA ALA A 43 -65.21 2.44 58.23
C ALA A 43 -66.20 3.60 58.15
N LEU A 44 -67.11 3.66 59.12
CA LEU A 44 -68.06 4.76 59.24
C LEU A 44 -67.34 6.03 59.70
N VAL A 45 -67.82 7.17 59.22
CA VAL A 45 -67.30 8.48 59.60
C VAL A 45 -68.21 9.09 60.65
N THR A 46 -67.64 9.56 61.75
CA THR A 46 -68.38 10.21 62.84
C THR A 46 -67.82 11.61 63.04
N ALA A 47 -68.68 12.63 62.91
CA ALA A 47 -68.32 14.04 63.07
C ALA A 47 -67.11 14.48 62.21
N GLY A 48 -66.98 13.95 60.99
CA GLY A 48 -65.86 14.24 60.08
C GLY A 48 -64.54 13.53 60.44
N ARG A 49 -64.52 12.72 61.50
CA ARG A 49 -63.36 11.91 61.91
C ARG A 49 -63.53 10.46 61.47
N VAL A 50 -62.42 9.86 61.07
CA VAL A 50 -62.34 8.46 60.68
C VAL A 50 -61.35 7.70 61.57
N GLU A 51 -61.67 6.44 61.83
CA GLU A 51 -60.78 5.47 62.46
C GLU A 51 -60.94 4.13 61.74
N ILE A 52 -59.85 3.61 61.18
CA ILE A 52 -59.87 2.41 60.35
C ILE A 52 -58.58 1.59 60.54
N ASP A 53 -58.73 0.28 60.65
CA ASP A 53 -57.61 -0.67 60.70
C ASP A 53 -57.06 -0.91 59.29
N LEU A 54 -55.82 -0.49 59.05
CA LEU A 54 -55.14 -0.68 57.78
C LEU A 54 -53.89 -1.55 57.96
N HIS A 55 -53.54 -2.31 56.92
CA HIS A 55 -52.24 -2.97 56.89
C HIS A 55 -51.14 -1.97 56.53
N PRO A 56 -49.95 -2.06 57.15
CA PRO A 56 -48.79 -1.27 56.74
C PRO A 56 -48.52 -1.36 55.24
N GLY A 57 -48.03 -0.25 54.65
CA GLY A 57 -47.75 -0.08 53.23
C GLY A 57 -48.75 0.80 52.47
N PRO A 58 -48.61 0.88 51.13
CA PRO A 58 -49.36 1.82 50.30
C PRO A 58 -50.85 1.47 50.19
N CYS A 59 -51.70 2.45 50.45
CA CYS A 59 -53.16 2.31 50.52
C CYS A 59 -53.80 3.49 49.78
N VAL A 60 -54.96 3.26 49.17
CA VAL A 60 -55.81 4.33 48.65
C VAL A 60 -57.04 4.42 49.53
N LEU A 61 -57.29 5.59 50.08
CA LEU A 61 -58.48 5.90 50.85
C LEU A 61 -59.43 6.74 50.00
N VAL A 62 -60.69 6.31 49.91
CA VAL A 62 -61.76 6.93 49.14
C VAL A 62 -62.85 7.37 50.10
N ALA A 63 -63.16 8.66 50.09
CA ALA A 63 -64.30 9.19 50.84
C ALA A 63 -65.61 8.87 50.11
N VAL A 64 -66.68 8.54 50.85
CA VAL A 64 -68.00 8.23 50.27
C VAL A 64 -69.04 9.22 50.79
N ILE A 65 -69.73 9.90 49.85
CA ILE A 65 -70.75 10.92 50.13
C ILE A 65 -72.05 10.47 49.47
N GLY A 66 -73.14 10.37 50.25
CA GLY A 66 -74.45 9.94 49.71
C GLY A 66 -74.45 8.55 49.06
N GLY A 67 -73.55 7.66 49.52
CA GLY A 67 -73.38 6.31 48.94
C GLY A 67 -72.64 6.28 47.61
N GLN A 68 -72.05 7.39 47.16
CA GLN A 68 -71.20 7.45 45.97
C GLN A 68 -69.74 7.72 46.35
N PRO A 69 -68.76 7.04 45.74
CA PRO A 69 -67.35 7.36 45.90
C PRO A 69 -67.07 8.80 45.45
N ALA A 70 -66.39 9.56 46.30
CA ALA A 70 -65.99 10.93 46.06
C ALA A 70 -64.46 11.00 45.90
N GLU A 71 -63.80 11.91 46.61
CA GLU A 71 -62.36 12.16 46.53
C GLU A 71 -61.53 10.98 47.08
N SER A 72 -60.40 10.70 46.44
CA SER A 72 -59.47 9.64 46.84
C SER A 72 -58.08 10.19 47.10
N VAL A 73 -57.41 9.67 48.13
CA VAL A 73 -56.04 10.05 48.50
C VAL A 73 -55.16 8.82 48.66
N GLU A 74 -53.90 8.96 48.25
CA GLU A 74 -52.87 7.94 48.48
C GLU A 74 -52.29 8.09 49.89
N LEU A 75 -52.10 6.96 50.56
CA LEU A 75 -51.60 6.86 51.92
C LEU A 75 -50.45 5.87 51.95
N ILE A 76 -49.44 6.16 52.77
CA ILE A 76 -48.46 5.15 53.19
C ILE A 76 -48.65 4.93 54.68
N VAL A 77 -49.20 3.76 55.01
CA VAL A 77 -49.44 3.38 56.40
C VAL A 77 -48.13 2.84 56.99
N PRO A 78 -47.58 3.45 58.05
CA PRO A 78 -46.34 2.98 58.66
C PRO A 78 -46.56 1.66 59.39
N ASP A 79 -45.46 0.92 59.64
CA ASP A 79 -45.52 -0.27 60.49
C ASP A 79 -45.53 0.15 61.96
N GLY A 80 -46.67 -0.06 62.64
CA GLY A 80 -46.90 0.37 64.01
C GLY A 80 -48.32 0.11 64.48
N ALA A 81 -48.59 0.33 65.77
CA ALA A 81 -49.91 0.09 66.35
C ALA A 81 -50.94 1.18 65.97
N THR A 82 -50.51 2.44 65.85
CA THR A 82 -51.38 3.57 65.50
C THR A 82 -50.65 4.56 64.59
N ALA A 83 -51.37 5.26 63.72
CA ALA A 83 -50.86 6.34 62.89
C ALA A 83 -51.93 7.42 62.66
N THR A 84 -51.51 8.67 62.45
CA THR A 84 -52.44 9.74 62.07
C THR A 84 -52.66 9.75 60.57
N LEU A 85 -53.88 10.07 60.12
CA LEU A 85 -54.18 10.18 58.69
C LEU A 85 -53.25 11.17 57.98
N GLU A 86 -52.92 12.29 58.64
CA GLU A 86 -51.99 13.30 58.12
C GLU A 86 -50.57 12.76 57.92
N ALA A 87 -50.06 11.97 58.87
CA ALA A 87 -48.74 11.34 58.73
C ALA A 87 -48.71 10.35 57.57
N CYS A 88 -49.80 9.59 57.37
CA CYS A 88 -49.93 8.66 56.26
C CYS A 88 -50.01 9.36 54.89
N VAL A 89 -50.71 10.50 54.80
CA VAL A 89 -50.76 11.34 53.58
C VAL A 89 -49.38 11.93 53.27
N ARG A 90 -48.72 12.56 54.26
CA ARG A 90 -47.38 13.13 54.05
C ARG A 90 -46.34 12.07 53.66
N ALA A 91 -46.44 10.87 54.24
CA ALA A 91 -45.55 9.77 53.89
C ALA A 91 -45.72 9.34 52.43
N ALA A 92 -46.96 9.32 51.91
CA ALA A 92 -47.25 9.03 50.50
C ALA A 92 -46.66 10.10 49.56
N GLU A 93 -46.81 11.37 49.92
CA GLU A 93 -46.24 12.49 49.14
C GLU A 93 -44.70 12.42 49.07
N GLY A 94 -44.04 12.08 50.18
CA GLY A 94 -42.57 11.97 50.24
C GLY A 94 -42.00 10.75 49.49
N ALA A 95 -42.67 9.61 49.52
CA ALA A 95 -42.20 8.39 48.86
C ALA A 95 -42.26 8.48 47.32
N GLY A 96 -43.29 9.14 46.77
CA GLY A 96 -43.43 9.33 45.33
C GLY A 96 -42.32 10.20 44.70
N GLY A 97 -41.71 11.09 45.49
CA GLY A 97 -40.55 11.89 45.08
C GLY A 97 -39.24 11.11 45.15
N LEU A 98 -38.98 10.44 46.29
CA LEU A 98 -37.74 9.70 46.53
C LEU A 98 -37.53 8.53 45.56
N GLU A 99 -38.59 7.83 45.17
CA GLU A 99 -38.51 6.74 44.18
C GLU A 99 -38.21 7.26 42.76
N ARG A 100 -38.62 8.49 42.43
CA ARG A 100 -38.32 9.11 41.13
C ARG A 100 -36.90 9.65 41.08
N ASP A 101 -36.49 10.35 42.13
CA ASP A 101 -35.15 10.95 42.23
C ASP A 101 -34.05 9.87 42.23
N GLY A 102 -34.23 8.78 42.99
CA GLY A 102 -33.27 7.67 43.02
C GLY A 102 -33.22 6.88 41.71
N LEU A 103 -34.34 6.79 40.98
CA LEU A 103 -34.36 6.15 39.65
C LEU A 103 -33.67 7.03 38.60
N ASP A 104 -33.81 8.35 38.70
CA ASP A 104 -33.14 9.30 37.82
C ASP A 104 -31.63 9.37 38.10
N GLU A 105 -31.21 9.29 39.36
CA GLU A 105 -29.80 9.17 39.75
C GLU A 105 -29.17 7.87 39.21
N LEU A 106 -29.85 6.74 39.38
CA LEU A 106 -29.40 5.45 38.83
C LEU A 106 -29.31 5.50 37.29
N ARG A 107 -30.25 6.16 36.61
CA ARG A 107 -30.20 6.34 35.15
C ARG A 107 -29.01 7.19 34.72
N ALA A 108 -28.69 8.24 35.47
CA ALA A 108 -27.54 9.09 35.19
C ALA A 108 -26.22 8.33 35.39
N GLU A 109 -26.10 7.56 36.47
CA GLU A 109 -24.93 6.72 36.73
C GLU A 109 -24.74 5.66 35.64
N ILE A 110 -25.80 4.92 35.30
CA ILE A 110 -25.78 3.94 34.21
C ILE A 110 -25.39 4.59 32.88
N GLY A 111 -25.93 5.77 32.59
CA GLY A 111 -25.59 6.53 31.38
C GLY A 111 -24.10 6.88 31.30
N PHE A 112 -23.52 7.32 32.41
CA PHE A 112 -22.09 7.63 32.51
C PHE A 112 -21.21 6.40 32.22
N TRP A 113 -21.53 5.25 32.83
CA TRP A 113 -20.79 4.01 32.58
C TRP A 113 -20.92 3.52 31.13
N PHE A 114 -22.10 3.63 30.52
CA PHE A 114 -22.31 3.25 29.12
C PHE A 114 -21.54 4.14 28.15
N GLU A 115 -21.51 5.45 28.39
CA GLU A 115 -20.75 6.37 27.55
C GLU A 115 -19.24 6.11 27.68
N GLY A 116 -18.73 5.94 28.91
CA GLY A 116 -17.34 5.57 29.14
C GLY A 116 -16.96 4.22 28.50
N ALA A 117 -17.87 3.25 28.48
CA ALA A 117 -17.66 1.97 27.78
C ALA A 117 -17.62 2.15 26.26
N ARG A 118 -18.46 3.02 25.69
CA ARG A 118 -18.45 3.34 24.25
C ARG A 118 -17.17 4.06 23.84
N GLU A 119 -16.74 5.04 24.60
CA GLU A 119 -15.47 5.74 24.38
C GLU A 119 -14.28 4.77 24.46
N SER A 120 -14.27 3.89 25.46
CA SER A 120 -13.22 2.86 25.61
C SER A 120 -13.20 1.88 24.42
N ALA A 121 -14.37 1.45 23.93
CA ALA A 121 -14.47 0.60 22.75
C ALA A 121 -13.98 1.32 21.47
N ALA A 122 -14.31 2.61 21.31
CA ALA A 122 -13.83 3.43 20.21
C ALA A 122 -12.30 3.59 20.26
N ALA A 123 -11.72 3.86 21.43
CA ALA A 123 -10.28 3.94 21.63
C ALA A 123 -9.58 2.61 21.32
N ALA A 124 -10.16 1.48 21.72
CA ALA A 124 -9.65 0.15 21.38
C ALA A 124 -9.63 -0.08 19.86
N LYS A 125 -10.68 0.34 19.14
CA LYS A 125 -10.76 0.22 17.67
C LYS A 125 -9.71 1.07 16.96
N VAL A 126 -9.46 2.29 17.46
CA VAL A 126 -8.38 3.15 16.95
C VAL A 126 -7.02 2.48 17.20
N SER A 127 -6.80 1.89 18.37
CA SER A 127 -5.56 1.18 18.71
C SER A 127 -5.31 -0.04 17.82
N GLU A 128 -6.34 -0.85 17.54
CA GLU A 128 -6.28 -1.97 16.59
C GLU A 128 -5.84 -1.50 15.20
N THR A 129 -6.44 -0.39 14.72
CA THR A 129 -6.12 0.21 13.42
C THR A 129 -4.67 0.69 13.39
N ALA A 130 -4.20 1.35 14.45
CA ALA A 130 -2.83 1.82 14.57
C ALA A 130 -1.80 0.66 14.63
N ALA A 131 -2.15 -0.44 15.28
CA ALA A 131 -1.32 -1.66 15.31
C ALA A 131 -1.20 -2.28 13.92
N GLY A 132 -2.30 -2.38 13.15
CA GLY A 132 -2.28 -2.85 11.76
C GLY A 132 -1.42 -1.99 10.84
N ALA A 133 -1.53 -0.66 10.97
CA ALA A 133 -0.67 0.28 10.24
C ALA A 133 0.82 0.12 10.61
N SER A 134 1.13 -0.13 11.89
CA SER A 134 2.50 -0.34 12.36
C SER A 134 3.09 -1.65 11.84
N ALA A 135 2.32 -2.73 11.80
CA ALA A 135 2.73 -4.00 11.20
C ALA A 135 3.08 -3.85 9.71
N THR A 136 2.28 -3.06 8.97
CA THR A 136 2.52 -2.77 7.55
C THR A 136 3.84 -2.00 7.36
N LYS A 137 4.09 -0.97 8.18
CA LYS A 137 5.35 -0.21 8.16
C LYS A 137 6.56 -1.07 8.51
N ALA A 138 6.43 -1.99 9.48
CA ALA A 138 7.50 -2.92 9.84
C ALA A 138 7.87 -3.84 8.66
N LYS A 139 6.87 -4.38 7.95
CA LYS A 139 7.10 -5.24 6.77
C LYS A 139 7.74 -4.48 5.60
N ALA A 140 7.37 -3.21 5.40
CA ALA A 140 8.04 -2.34 4.44
C ALA A 140 9.52 -2.09 4.82
N SER A 141 9.79 -1.88 6.11
CA SER A 141 11.16 -1.70 6.63
C SER A 141 12.02 -2.94 6.42
N GLU A 142 11.47 -4.14 6.65
CA GLU A 142 12.15 -5.42 6.38
C GLU A 142 12.54 -5.55 4.89
N SER A 143 11.64 -5.20 3.98
CA SER A 143 11.89 -5.23 2.53
C SER A 143 12.98 -4.24 2.11
N ASN A 144 12.99 -3.04 2.70
CA ASN A 144 14.02 -2.03 2.48
C ASN A 144 15.39 -2.47 3.02
N ALA A 145 15.42 -3.15 4.16
CA ALA A 145 16.65 -3.73 4.71
C ALA A 145 17.24 -4.80 3.77
N LYS A 146 16.41 -5.70 3.23
CA LYS A 146 16.87 -6.72 2.27
C LYS A 146 17.40 -6.12 0.96
N THR A 147 16.75 -5.07 0.49
CA THR A 147 17.22 -4.30 -0.68
C THR A 147 18.58 -3.66 -0.40
N SER A 148 18.77 -3.10 0.80
CA SER A 148 20.03 -2.47 1.21
C SER A 148 21.17 -3.48 1.33
N GLU A 149 20.90 -4.68 1.87
CA GLU A 149 21.85 -5.80 1.92
C GLU A 149 22.32 -6.19 0.51
N THR A 150 21.40 -6.28 -0.44
CA THR A 150 21.71 -6.61 -1.84
C THR A 150 22.61 -5.54 -2.47
N LYS A 151 22.28 -4.26 -2.29
CA LYS A 151 23.10 -3.13 -2.79
C LYS A 151 24.49 -3.12 -2.17
N ALA A 152 24.61 -3.43 -0.88
CA ALA A 152 25.90 -3.54 -0.20
C ALA A 152 26.76 -4.66 -0.82
N LYS A 153 26.16 -5.82 -1.12
CA LYS A 153 26.87 -6.93 -1.77
C LYS A 153 27.35 -6.56 -3.18
N THR A 154 26.52 -5.88 -3.98
CA THR A 154 26.93 -5.36 -5.29
C THR A 154 28.07 -4.36 -5.16
N SER A 155 28.02 -3.47 -4.16
CA SER A 155 29.10 -2.50 -3.92
C SER A 155 30.42 -3.18 -3.55
N GLU A 156 30.38 -4.25 -2.76
CA GLU A 156 31.56 -5.07 -2.41
C GLU A 156 32.18 -5.69 -3.68
N THR A 157 31.36 -6.26 -4.56
CA THR A 157 31.83 -6.81 -5.84
C THR A 157 32.47 -5.73 -6.73
N ASN A 158 31.82 -4.57 -6.86
CA ASN A 158 32.34 -3.47 -7.68
C ASN A 158 33.67 -2.93 -7.13
N ALA A 159 33.82 -2.85 -5.80
CA ALA A 159 35.07 -2.48 -5.15
C ALA A 159 36.18 -3.50 -5.47
N LYS A 160 35.87 -4.81 -5.43
CA LYS A 160 36.84 -5.86 -5.78
C LYS A 160 37.26 -5.81 -7.25
N THR A 161 36.33 -5.56 -8.16
CA THR A 161 36.65 -5.36 -9.59
C THR A 161 37.53 -4.14 -9.80
N SER A 162 37.24 -3.04 -9.10
CA SER A 162 38.06 -1.81 -9.17
C SER A 162 39.48 -2.05 -8.66
N GLU A 163 39.63 -2.81 -7.57
CA GLU A 163 40.93 -3.22 -7.04
C GLU A 163 41.74 -4.04 -8.07
N THR A 164 41.10 -5.00 -8.76
CA THR A 164 41.74 -5.79 -9.82
C THR A 164 42.16 -4.93 -11.02
N ASN A 165 41.29 -4.01 -11.45
CA ASN A 165 41.58 -3.10 -12.56
C ASN A 165 42.74 -2.14 -12.23
N ALA A 166 42.83 -1.68 -10.97
CA ALA A 166 43.94 -0.86 -10.51
C ALA A 166 45.27 -1.64 -10.56
N ARG A 167 45.32 -2.89 -10.07
CA ARG A 167 46.52 -3.75 -10.17
C ARG A 167 46.94 -4.02 -11.61
N ALA A 168 45.97 -4.25 -12.50
CA ALA A 168 46.24 -4.44 -13.92
C ALA A 168 46.84 -3.17 -14.56
N SER A 169 46.33 -2.00 -14.17
CA SER A 169 46.84 -0.71 -14.65
C SER A 169 48.25 -0.42 -14.14
N GLU A 170 48.53 -0.73 -12.86
CA GLU A 170 49.88 -0.65 -12.27
C GLU A 170 50.88 -1.52 -13.04
N THR A 171 50.48 -2.76 -13.36
CA THR A 171 51.33 -3.69 -14.13
C THR A 171 51.64 -3.15 -15.52
N LYS A 172 50.63 -2.60 -16.22
CA LYS A 172 50.81 -1.99 -17.55
C LYS A 172 51.70 -0.74 -17.48
N ALA A 173 51.56 0.08 -16.45
CA ALA A 173 52.41 1.26 -16.25
C ALA A 173 53.89 0.85 -16.09
N LYS A 174 54.17 -0.17 -15.27
CA LYS A 174 55.53 -0.69 -15.08
C LYS A 174 56.12 -1.31 -16.35
N ALA A 175 55.31 -2.00 -17.14
CA ALA A 175 55.72 -2.50 -18.45
C ALA A 175 56.05 -1.36 -19.43
N SER A 176 55.24 -0.30 -19.44
CA SER A 176 55.47 0.90 -20.26
C SER A 176 56.76 1.64 -19.85
N GLU A 177 57.01 1.78 -18.54
CA GLU A 177 58.25 2.35 -18.01
C GLU A 177 59.48 1.55 -18.50
N THR A 178 59.41 0.22 -18.42
CA THR A 178 60.47 -0.67 -18.90
C THR A 178 60.71 -0.52 -20.41
N ALA A 179 59.64 -0.47 -21.21
CA ALA A 179 59.74 -0.29 -22.66
C ALA A 179 60.33 1.08 -23.05
N ALA A 180 59.97 2.13 -22.30
CA ALA A 180 60.54 3.46 -22.49
C ALA A 180 62.04 3.49 -22.16
N ALA A 181 62.46 2.85 -21.06
CA ALA A 181 63.87 2.73 -20.69
C ALA A 181 64.70 1.96 -21.75
N SER A 182 64.15 0.87 -22.29
CA SER A 182 64.76 0.12 -23.39
C SER A 182 64.88 0.98 -24.65
N SER A 183 63.82 1.72 -25.02
CA SER A 183 63.83 2.60 -26.19
C SER A 183 64.85 3.72 -26.06
N ALA A 184 64.98 4.31 -24.86
CA ALA A 184 66.00 5.32 -24.58
C ALA A 184 67.42 4.75 -24.73
N SER A 185 67.64 3.51 -24.28
CA SER A 185 68.92 2.81 -24.41
C SER A 185 69.26 2.52 -25.88
N SER A 186 68.30 2.04 -26.68
CA SER A 186 68.48 1.84 -28.11
C SER A 186 68.78 3.14 -28.85
N ALA A 187 68.04 4.21 -28.56
CA ALA A 187 68.27 5.52 -29.17
C ALA A 187 69.67 6.06 -28.84
N LYS A 188 70.14 5.88 -27.60
CA LYS A 188 71.52 6.21 -27.19
C LYS A 188 72.55 5.42 -28.01
N ALA A 189 72.35 4.11 -28.15
CA ALA A 189 73.26 3.25 -28.92
C ALA A 189 73.28 3.60 -30.41
N ASP A 190 72.13 3.95 -30.99
CA ASP A 190 72.03 4.40 -32.39
C ASP A 190 72.72 5.75 -32.59
N ALA A 191 72.53 6.70 -31.67
CA ALA A 191 73.22 7.99 -31.67
C ALA A 191 74.74 7.80 -31.58
N ASP A 192 75.22 6.94 -30.68
CA ASP A 192 76.65 6.63 -30.54
C ASP A 192 77.22 5.99 -31.81
N ARG A 193 76.47 5.07 -32.44
CA ARG A 193 76.87 4.43 -33.71
C ARG A 193 76.96 5.45 -34.85
N ALA A 194 75.96 6.34 -34.97
CA ALA A 194 75.96 7.38 -35.98
C ALA A 194 77.13 8.36 -35.79
N ALA A 195 77.40 8.78 -34.54
CA ALA A 195 78.54 9.62 -34.20
C ALA A 195 79.89 8.94 -34.52
N GLY A 196 80.00 7.64 -34.24
CA GLY A 196 81.17 6.83 -34.58
C GLY A 196 81.42 6.74 -36.09
N VAL A 197 80.38 6.46 -36.88
CA VAL A 197 80.48 6.41 -38.36
C VAL A 197 80.85 7.78 -38.93
N ALA A 198 80.21 8.86 -38.45
CA ALA A 198 80.51 10.21 -38.91
C ALA A 198 81.98 10.58 -38.62
N SER A 199 82.50 10.21 -37.45
CA SER A 199 83.88 10.50 -37.05
C SER A 199 84.92 9.64 -37.79
N SER A 200 84.55 8.44 -38.23
CA SER A 200 85.45 7.52 -38.93
C SER A 200 85.44 7.67 -40.45
N THR A 201 84.52 8.48 -40.98
CA THR A 201 84.35 8.71 -42.41
C THR A 201 85.31 9.78 -42.90
N SER A 202 86.18 9.45 -43.85
CA SER A 202 87.10 10.40 -44.48
C SER A 202 87.31 10.08 -45.96
N TRP A 203 87.67 11.10 -46.74
CA TRP A 203 88.00 10.98 -48.15
C TRP A 203 89.48 11.23 -48.37
N SER A 204 90.10 10.40 -49.20
CA SER A 204 91.46 10.59 -49.69
C SER A 204 91.48 10.36 -51.19
N GLY A 205 91.41 11.45 -51.97
CA GLY A 205 91.24 11.38 -53.42
C GLY A 205 89.89 10.78 -53.82
N ASP A 206 89.91 9.73 -54.64
CA ASP A 206 88.74 8.99 -55.14
C ASP A 206 88.34 7.78 -54.26
N ARG A 207 88.91 7.68 -53.05
CA ARG A 207 88.66 6.59 -52.10
C ARG A 207 87.96 7.09 -50.85
N LEU A 208 86.98 6.30 -50.41
CA LEU A 208 86.21 6.52 -49.19
C LEU A 208 86.72 5.57 -48.10
N THR A 209 87.06 6.12 -46.93
CA THR A 209 87.38 5.34 -45.73
C THR A 209 86.26 5.48 -44.72
N VAL A 210 85.71 4.37 -44.24
CA VAL A 210 84.71 4.32 -43.17
C VAL A 210 85.12 3.21 -42.20
N ASN A 211 85.10 3.50 -40.89
CA ASN A 211 85.50 2.54 -39.84
C ASN A 211 86.87 1.89 -40.10
N GLY A 212 87.83 2.65 -40.63
CA GLY A 212 89.18 2.17 -40.95
C GLY A 212 89.29 1.28 -42.19
N GLN A 213 88.17 0.96 -42.86
CA GLN A 213 88.17 0.26 -44.14
C GLN A 213 88.14 1.25 -45.29
N THR A 214 89.11 1.14 -46.20
CA THR A 214 89.23 2.03 -47.37
C THR A 214 88.71 1.32 -48.61
N SER A 215 87.84 1.98 -49.37
CA SER A 215 87.34 1.45 -50.64
C SER A 215 88.47 1.32 -51.69
N PRO A 216 88.34 0.43 -52.68
CA PRO A 216 89.05 0.57 -53.94
C PRO A 216 88.78 1.94 -54.58
N ALA A 217 89.56 2.28 -55.60
CA ALA A 217 89.31 3.47 -56.43
C ALA A 217 87.87 3.45 -56.95
N LEU A 218 87.07 4.47 -56.61
CA LEU A 218 85.67 4.56 -57.02
C LEU A 218 85.52 5.10 -58.45
N THR A 219 86.62 5.53 -59.07
CA THR A 219 86.68 5.84 -60.51
C THR A 219 87.18 4.63 -61.29
N GLY A 220 86.26 3.79 -61.77
CA GLY A 220 86.52 2.67 -62.70
C GLY A 220 85.29 2.35 -63.56
N PRO A 221 85.44 1.64 -64.71
CA PRO A 221 84.29 1.26 -65.54
C PRO A 221 83.32 0.36 -64.76
N ARG A 222 82.02 0.58 -64.94
CA ARG A 222 80.93 -0.15 -64.26
C ARG A 222 81.15 -1.66 -64.40
N GLY A 223 81.33 -2.37 -63.30
CA GLY A 223 81.39 -3.83 -63.31
C GLY A 223 80.08 -4.43 -63.86
N PRO A 224 80.12 -5.63 -64.47
CA PRO A 224 78.90 -6.30 -64.93
C PRO A 224 77.95 -6.54 -63.76
N ALA A 225 76.64 -6.39 -64.00
CA ALA A 225 75.62 -6.67 -62.99
C ALA A 225 75.73 -8.14 -62.55
N GLY A 226 75.91 -8.40 -61.25
CA GLY A 226 75.90 -9.75 -60.72
C GLY A 226 74.53 -10.39 -60.92
N SER A 227 74.48 -11.62 -61.44
CA SER A 227 73.26 -12.42 -61.40
C SER A 227 72.97 -12.76 -59.94
N SER A 228 71.81 -12.38 -59.43
CA SER A 228 71.34 -12.85 -58.13
C SER A 228 70.03 -13.59 -58.37
N ALA A 229 70.14 -14.87 -58.71
CA ALA A 229 68.99 -15.77 -58.71
C ALA A 229 68.76 -16.27 -57.27
N TRP A 230 67.53 -16.66 -56.95
CA TRP A 230 67.19 -17.32 -55.68
C TRP A 230 68.08 -18.56 -55.39
N ALA A 231 68.61 -19.17 -56.44
CA ALA A 231 69.55 -20.30 -56.34
C ALA A 231 70.91 -19.91 -55.73
N ASP A 232 71.32 -18.65 -55.81
CA ASP A 232 72.65 -18.18 -55.41
C ASP A 232 72.75 -17.83 -53.92
N ILE A 233 71.64 -17.88 -53.18
CA ILE A 233 71.56 -17.52 -51.75
C ILE A 233 71.92 -18.72 -50.87
N THR A 234 73.07 -18.66 -50.19
CA THR A 234 73.50 -19.67 -49.20
C THR A 234 72.69 -19.53 -47.90
N GLY A 235 72.18 -20.65 -47.36
CA GLY A 235 71.37 -20.67 -46.13
C GLY A 235 69.87 -20.38 -46.33
N LYS A 236 69.36 -20.41 -47.57
CA LYS A 236 67.95 -20.18 -47.85
C LYS A 236 67.04 -21.28 -47.25
N PRO A 237 65.85 -20.94 -46.73
CA PRO A 237 64.90 -21.92 -46.22
C PRO A 237 64.50 -22.93 -47.30
N ASP A 238 64.36 -24.19 -46.92
CA ASP A 238 63.75 -25.20 -47.78
C ASP A 238 62.25 -24.92 -47.92
N LEU A 239 61.81 -24.60 -49.15
CA LEU A 239 60.43 -24.29 -49.48
C LEU A 239 59.66 -25.51 -50.04
N SER A 240 60.32 -26.66 -50.21
CA SER A 240 59.70 -27.88 -50.77
C SER A 240 58.55 -28.44 -49.92
N THR A 241 58.48 -28.03 -48.65
CA THR A 241 57.42 -28.41 -47.69
C THR A 241 56.34 -27.34 -47.53
N LYS A 242 56.41 -26.25 -48.29
CA LYS A 242 55.42 -25.17 -48.28
C LYS A 242 54.42 -25.36 -49.43
N ALA A 243 53.21 -24.85 -49.25
CA ALA A 243 52.20 -24.88 -50.29
C ALA A 243 52.59 -23.95 -51.45
N ASP A 244 52.40 -24.42 -52.68
CA ASP A 244 52.61 -23.64 -53.89
C ASP A 244 51.47 -22.64 -54.10
N LEU A 245 51.74 -21.57 -54.85
CA LEU A 245 50.73 -20.62 -55.31
C LEU A 245 50.58 -20.70 -56.83
N VAL A 246 49.36 -20.95 -57.30
CA VAL A 246 48.97 -20.83 -58.71
C VAL A 246 48.09 -19.60 -58.85
N GLY A 247 48.57 -18.57 -59.56
CA GLY A 247 47.85 -17.30 -59.69
C GLY A 247 47.65 -16.55 -58.36
N GLY A 248 48.57 -16.72 -57.41
CA GLY A 248 48.50 -16.07 -56.09
C GLY A 248 47.60 -16.76 -55.06
N LYS A 249 47.09 -17.97 -55.36
CA LYS A 249 46.27 -18.77 -54.44
C LYS A 249 46.85 -20.17 -54.28
N VAL A 250 46.67 -20.76 -53.10
CA VAL A 250 47.01 -22.16 -52.84
C VAL A 250 46.01 -23.07 -53.58
N PRO A 251 46.46 -24.00 -54.43
CA PRO A 251 45.58 -24.98 -55.08
C PRO A 251 44.81 -25.81 -54.05
N THR A 252 43.54 -26.09 -54.31
CA THR A 252 42.67 -26.85 -53.39
C THR A 252 43.16 -28.27 -53.12
N SER A 253 43.99 -28.84 -54.00
CA SER A 253 44.64 -30.15 -53.79
C SER A 253 45.70 -30.16 -52.69
N GLN A 254 46.22 -28.99 -52.31
CA GLN A 254 47.19 -28.81 -51.22
C GLN A 254 46.53 -28.35 -49.91
N ILE A 255 45.21 -28.15 -49.92
CA ILE A 255 44.42 -27.81 -48.72
C ILE A 255 43.93 -29.14 -48.12
N PRO A 256 44.29 -29.47 -46.85
CA PRO A 256 43.75 -30.64 -46.17
C PRO A 256 42.22 -30.63 -46.13
N ALA A 257 41.58 -31.81 -46.11
CA ALA A 257 40.13 -31.98 -46.25
C ALA A 257 39.26 -31.27 -45.18
N VAL A 258 39.86 -30.69 -44.14
CA VAL A 258 39.20 -29.89 -43.09
C VAL A 258 38.94 -28.45 -43.57
N ALA A 259 38.33 -28.32 -44.75
CA ALA A 259 37.85 -27.04 -45.26
C ALA A 259 36.33 -27.01 -45.10
N LEU A 260 35.85 -26.31 -44.06
CA LEU A 260 34.45 -25.90 -43.88
C LEU A 260 33.91 -25.32 -45.19
N THR A 261 33.14 -26.10 -45.94
CA THR A 261 32.65 -25.68 -47.26
C THR A 261 31.31 -24.94 -47.21
N LYS A 262 30.48 -25.15 -46.17
CA LYS A 262 29.25 -24.39 -45.79
C LYS A 262 28.53 -25.08 -44.60
N PRO A 263 27.72 -24.36 -43.79
CA PRO A 263 26.79 -24.99 -42.85
C PRO A 263 25.78 -25.90 -43.58
N GLN A 264 25.56 -27.10 -43.06
CA GLN A 264 24.65 -28.09 -43.63
C GLN A 264 23.27 -27.97 -43.00
N VAL A 265 22.26 -27.59 -43.78
CA VAL A 265 20.89 -27.40 -43.30
C VAL A 265 20.11 -28.69 -43.48
N VAL A 266 19.52 -29.20 -42.39
CA VAL A 266 18.77 -30.45 -42.34
C VAL A 266 17.42 -30.26 -41.63
N GLU A 267 16.47 -31.15 -41.90
CA GLU A 267 15.11 -31.06 -41.36
C GLU A 267 15.05 -31.50 -39.89
N ASP A 268 15.72 -32.61 -39.55
CA ASP A 268 15.65 -33.25 -38.24
C ASP A 268 17.00 -33.87 -37.80
N ARG A 269 17.03 -34.42 -36.58
CA ARG A 269 18.21 -35.10 -36.02
C ARG A 269 18.65 -36.30 -36.86
N SER A 270 17.71 -37.07 -37.42
CA SER A 270 18.06 -38.27 -38.19
C SER A 270 18.81 -37.92 -39.47
N ALA A 271 18.42 -36.83 -40.13
CA ALA A 271 19.13 -36.27 -41.27
C ALA A 271 20.52 -35.73 -40.86
N MET A 272 20.65 -35.08 -39.70
CA MET A 272 21.96 -34.62 -39.18
C MET A 272 22.95 -35.76 -38.97
N LEU A 273 22.51 -36.90 -38.40
CA LEU A 273 23.40 -38.04 -38.12
C LEU A 273 23.81 -38.83 -39.36
N LYS A 274 23.25 -38.52 -40.53
CA LYS A 274 23.64 -39.11 -41.83
C LYS A 274 24.64 -38.23 -42.58
N LEU A 275 24.97 -37.05 -42.05
CA LEU A 275 25.93 -36.15 -42.68
C LEU A 275 27.32 -36.78 -42.67
N THR A 276 28.00 -36.69 -43.81
CA THR A 276 29.45 -36.92 -43.89
C THR A 276 30.12 -35.63 -43.46
N ALA A 277 30.38 -35.50 -42.15
CA ALA A 277 30.92 -34.30 -41.51
C ALA A 277 32.18 -34.64 -40.72
N GLU A 278 33.12 -33.68 -40.66
CA GLU A 278 34.36 -33.77 -39.91
C GLU A 278 34.32 -32.84 -38.68
N GLU A 279 35.21 -33.04 -37.72
CA GLU A 279 35.30 -32.18 -36.53
C GLU A 279 35.43 -30.71 -36.92
N GLY A 280 34.55 -29.87 -36.37
CA GLY A 280 34.41 -28.44 -36.68
C GLY A 280 33.28 -28.10 -37.66
N ASP A 281 32.69 -29.08 -38.36
CA ASP A 281 31.58 -28.82 -39.28
C ASP A 281 30.29 -28.39 -38.57
N VAL A 282 29.50 -27.54 -39.23
CA VAL A 282 28.28 -26.96 -38.67
C VAL A 282 27.04 -27.54 -39.35
N ALA A 283 26.11 -28.04 -38.54
CA ALA A 283 24.78 -28.46 -38.98
C ALA A 283 23.68 -27.58 -38.38
N VAL A 284 22.64 -27.29 -39.15
CA VAL A 284 21.47 -26.50 -38.73
C VAL A 284 20.24 -27.38 -38.86
N ILE A 285 19.65 -27.77 -37.72
CA ILE A 285 18.37 -28.47 -37.67
C ILE A 285 17.25 -27.44 -37.66
N THR A 286 16.33 -27.54 -38.62
CA THR A 286 15.30 -26.53 -38.86
C THR A 286 13.95 -26.81 -38.20
N SER A 287 13.70 -28.06 -37.79
CA SER A 287 12.41 -28.49 -37.21
C SER A 287 12.59 -29.49 -36.05
N GLY A 288 11.48 -29.80 -35.36
CA GLY A 288 11.48 -30.77 -34.27
C GLY A 288 12.08 -30.27 -32.95
N VAL A 289 12.17 -31.18 -31.97
CA VAL A 289 12.63 -30.89 -30.60
C VAL A 289 14.11 -30.49 -30.53
N ASP A 290 14.89 -30.87 -31.54
CA ASP A 290 16.33 -30.56 -31.64
C ASP A 290 16.63 -29.38 -32.55
N LYS A 291 15.64 -28.52 -32.82
CA LYS A 291 15.86 -27.32 -33.62
C LYS A 291 16.99 -26.47 -33.01
N GLY A 292 18.01 -26.19 -33.82
CA GLY A 292 19.20 -25.49 -33.37
C GLY A 292 20.38 -25.57 -34.32
N THR A 293 21.43 -24.82 -34.01
CA THR A 293 22.72 -24.90 -34.69
C THR A 293 23.67 -25.75 -33.85
N TYR A 294 24.38 -26.68 -34.49
CA TYR A 294 25.28 -27.62 -33.87
C TYR A 294 26.63 -27.58 -34.58
N MET A 295 27.71 -27.75 -33.82
CA MET A 295 29.06 -27.94 -34.34
C MET A 295 29.54 -29.33 -33.94
N LEU A 296 30.08 -30.10 -34.88
CA LEU A 296 30.65 -31.41 -34.60
C LEU A 296 31.93 -31.22 -33.78
N GLY A 297 31.94 -31.73 -32.54
CA GLY A 297 33.14 -31.82 -31.72
C GLY A 297 33.86 -33.15 -31.95
N THR A 298 34.64 -33.59 -30.97
CA THR A 298 35.40 -34.85 -31.06
C THR A 298 34.46 -36.06 -31.16
N GLY A 299 34.60 -36.88 -32.20
CA GLY A 299 33.89 -38.15 -32.39
C GLY A 299 33.24 -38.30 -33.77
N ALA A 300 32.43 -39.35 -33.94
CA ALA A 300 31.80 -39.65 -35.23
C ALA A 300 30.54 -38.81 -35.47
N ALA A 301 30.37 -38.28 -36.69
CA ALA A 301 29.19 -37.50 -37.10
C ALA A 301 27.85 -38.26 -36.94
N SER A 302 27.89 -39.59 -36.96
CA SER A 302 26.73 -40.47 -36.74
C SER A 302 26.28 -40.56 -35.28
N VAL A 303 27.01 -39.95 -34.33
CA VAL A 303 26.71 -39.96 -32.90
C VAL A 303 26.26 -38.57 -32.45
N PHE A 304 25.00 -38.45 -32.00
CA PHE A 304 24.44 -37.15 -31.59
C PHE A 304 25.22 -36.47 -30.45
N ALA A 305 25.76 -37.25 -29.52
CA ALA A 305 26.55 -36.73 -28.40
C ALA A 305 27.87 -36.07 -28.83
N SER A 306 28.38 -36.35 -30.04
CA SER A 306 29.53 -35.67 -30.61
C SER A 306 29.19 -34.26 -31.13
N TRP A 307 27.90 -33.93 -31.28
CA TRP A 307 27.46 -32.61 -31.73
C TRP A 307 27.22 -31.68 -30.55
N VAL A 308 27.98 -30.59 -30.50
CA VAL A 308 27.84 -29.54 -29.49
C VAL A 308 26.83 -28.52 -29.98
N ARG A 309 25.74 -28.35 -29.24
CA ARG A 309 24.73 -27.32 -29.53
C ARG A 309 25.31 -25.93 -29.27
N LEU A 310 25.30 -25.08 -30.30
CA LEU A 310 25.63 -23.66 -30.19
C LEU A 310 24.36 -22.93 -29.72
N ALA A 311 24.18 -22.81 -28.40
CA ALA A 311 23.01 -22.18 -27.82
C ALA A 311 22.94 -20.69 -28.18
N SER A 312 21.79 -20.24 -28.67
CA SER A 312 21.39 -18.82 -28.57
C SER A 312 20.72 -18.59 -27.20
N PRO A 313 20.81 -17.39 -26.61
CA PRO A 313 20.38 -17.15 -25.23
C PRO A 313 18.96 -17.66 -24.94
N ASP A 314 18.84 -18.49 -23.92
CA ASP A 314 17.66 -19.26 -23.48
C ASP A 314 16.56 -18.38 -22.84
N GLY A 315 16.55 -17.09 -23.14
CA GLY A 315 15.58 -16.16 -22.59
C GLY A 315 14.16 -16.56 -22.98
N ALA A 316 13.33 -16.91 -22.00
CA ALA A 316 11.91 -17.22 -22.20
C ALA A 316 11.12 -16.07 -22.86
N VAL A 317 11.67 -14.85 -22.84
CA VAL A 317 11.10 -13.67 -23.49
C VAL A 317 11.81 -13.45 -24.82
N SER A 318 11.15 -13.87 -25.91
CA SER A 318 11.59 -13.57 -27.27
C SER A 318 11.14 -12.19 -27.76
N SER A 319 10.11 -11.62 -27.15
CA SER A 319 9.59 -10.28 -27.43
C SER A 319 8.78 -9.73 -26.24
N VAL A 320 8.67 -8.40 -26.13
CA VAL A 320 7.72 -7.73 -25.22
C VAL A 320 6.86 -6.80 -26.05
N ASN A 321 5.54 -7.01 -26.02
CA ASN A 321 4.58 -6.26 -26.84
C ASN A 321 4.97 -6.18 -28.34
N GLY A 322 5.48 -7.29 -28.91
CA GLY A 322 5.93 -7.37 -30.30
C GLY A 322 7.30 -6.75 -30.61
N GLN A 323 7.94 -6.08 -29.65
CA GLN A 323 9.30 -5.56 -29.80
C GLN A 323 10.33 -6.67 -29.56
N THR A 324 11.34 -6.77 -30.44
CA THR A 324 12.48 -7.69 -30.33
C THR A 324 13.80 -6.91 -30.37
N GLY A 325 14.87 -7.47 -29.80
CA GLY A 325 16.17 -6.79 -29.72
C GLY A 325 16.24 -5.77 -28.57
N VAL A 326 16.58 -4.51 -28.86
CA VAL A 326 16.58 -3.43 -27.86
C VAL A 326 15.13 -3.00 -27.60
N VAL A 327 14.56 -3.50 -26.50
CA VAL A 327 13.17 -3.23 -26.12
C VAL A 327 13.10 -1.90 -25.37
N ASN A 328 12.41 -0.91 -25.94
CA ASN A 328 12.22 0.41 -25.33
C ASN A 328 10.72 0.62 -25.08
N LEU A 329 10.27 0.30 -23.85
CA LEU A 329 8.86 0.30 -23.50
C LEU A 329 8.38 1.71 -23.13
N SER A 330 7.17 2.03 -23.58
CA SER A 330 6.34 3.10 -23.08
C SER A 330 5.30 2.57 -22.10
N ALA A 331 4.62 3.46 -21.38
CA ALA A 331 3.55 3.08 -20.46
C ALA A 331 2.41 2.32 -21.18
N ALA A 332 2.12 2.67 -22.45
CA ALA A 332 1.11 1.99 -23.25
C ALA A 332 1.47 0.53 -23.54
N ASP A 333 2.76 0.20 -23.68
CA ASP A 333 3.21 -1.16 -23.97
C ASP A 333 2.94 -2.16 -22.84
N VAL A 334 2.63 -1.67 -21.64
CA VAL A 334 2.41 -2.47 -20.43
C VAL A 334 1.06 -2.20 -19.77
N GLY A 335 0.14 -1.49 -20.45
CA GLY A 335 -1.15 -1.12 -19.88
C GLY A 335 -1.04 -0.14 -18.70
N GLY A 336 0.05 0.61 -18.61
CA GLY A 336 0.30 1.63 -17.59
C GLY A 336 -0.06 3.04 -18.07
N ALA A 337 -0.20 3.96 -17.11
CA ALA A 337 -0.32 5.39 -17.39
C ALA A 337 1.05 6.09 -17.36
N SER A 338 1.20 7.16 -18.13
CA SER A 338 2.42 7.97 -18.13
C SER A 338 2.75 8.52 -16.73
N ALA A 339 4.04 8.65 -16.40
CA ALA A 339 4.49 9.32 -15.17
C ALA A 339 4.00 10.78 -15.07
N THR A 340 3.74 11.41 -16.23
CA THR A 340 3.10 12.72 -16.33
C THR A 340 1.75 12.55 -17.04
N HIS A 341 0.70 12.37 -16.25
CA HIS A 341 -0.68 12.44 -16.73
C HIS A 341 -1.57 13.07 -15.66
N THR A 342 -2.74 13.54 -16.10
CA THR A 342 -3.81 14.02 -15.21
C THR A 342 -4.92 13.01 -15.18
N HIS A 343 -5.35 12.62 -13.98
CA HIS A 343 -6.58 11.87 -13.81
C HIS A 343 -7.77 12.77 -14.12
N THR A 344 -8.62 12.33 -15.04
CA THR A 344 -9.94 12.92 -15.23
C THR A 344 -10.97 12.12 -14.44
N LEU A 345 -12.13 12.69 -14.14
CA LEU A 345 -13.18 11.95 -13.43
C LEU A 345 -13.60 10.67 -14.18
N ALA A 346 -13.56 10.72 -15.51
CA ALA A 346 -13.80 9.56 -16.38
C ALA A 346 -12.75 8.44 -16.26
N SER A 347 -11.58 8.73 -15.67
CA SER A 347 -10.53 7.73 -15.42
C SER A 347 -10.70 6.98 -14.09
N ILE A 348 -11.74 7.30 -13.31
CA ILE A 348 -12.03 6.68 -12.02
C ILE A 348 -13.29 5.83 -12.16
N THR A 349 -13.14 4.50 -12.11
CA THR A 349 -14.27 3.58 -12.07
C THR A 349 -15.13 3.88 -10.84
N ASP A 350 -16.45 3.91 -11.02
CA ASP A 350 -17.45 4.22 -9.98
C ASP A 350 -17.43 5.65 -9.43
N ALA A 351 -16.68 6.58 -10.04
CA ALA A 351 -16.87 7.99 -9.77
C ALA A 351 -18.14 8.51 -10.48
N PRO A 352 -18.98 9.31 -9.80
CA PRO A 352 -20.15 9.90 -10.44
C PRO A 352 -19.71 10.77 -11.62
N ASN A 353 -20.41 10.67 -12.75
CA ASN A 353 -20.04 11.20 -14.06
C ASN A 353 -20.02 12.73 -14.17
N SER A 354 -20.29 13.47 -13.08
CA SER A 354 -20.13 14.92 -13.03
C SER A 354 -19.88 15.46 -11.62
N HIS A 355 -19.04 16.51 -11.54
CA HIS A 355 -18.99 17.44 -10.42
C HIS A 355 -19.83 18.67 -10.80
N ALA A 356 -21.13 18.63 -10.51
CA ALA A 356 -21.99 19.79 -10.71
C ALA A 356 -22.12 20.58 -9.40
N SER A 357 -22.33 21.89 -9.49
CA SER A 357 -22.74 22.70 -8.32
C SER A 357 -24.25 22.63 -8.09
N GLU A 358 -24.97 21.98 -9.00
CA GLU A 358 -26.39 21.66 -8.94
C GLU A 358 -26.59 20.37 -8.13
N ALA A 359 -27.65 20.31 -7.31
CA ALA A 359 -27.91 19.18 -6.41
C ALA A 359 -28.60 18.01 -7.15
N LEU A 360 -27.91 17.39 -8.11
CA LEU A 360 -28.44 16.26 -8.87
C LEU A 360 -28.22 14.93 -8.12
N PRO A 361 -29.20 14.00 -8.13
CA PRO A 361 -28.97 12.61 -7.69
C PRO A 361 -27.80 12.04 -8.48
N SER A 362 -26.82 11.44 -7.80
CA SER A 362 -25.58 10.90 -8.39
C SER A 362 -24.55 11.93 -8.91
N SER A 363 -24.42 13.09 -8.26
CA SER A 363 -23.29 14.00 -8.48
C SER A 363 -22.49 14.21 -7.20
N LEU A 364 -21.17 14.37 -7.33
CA LEU A 364 -20.34 14.80 -6.21
C LEU A 364 -20.58 16.30 -5.96
N MET A 365 -20.91 16.66 -4.73
CA MET A 365 -21.14 18.05 -4.33
C MET A 365 -19.88 18.89 -4.60
N SER A 366 -20.00 19.86 -5.51
CA SER A 366 -18.93 20.82 -5.79
C SER A 366 -19.30 22.21 -5.28
N ARG A 367 -18.31 23.10 -5.26
CA ARG A 367 -18.52 24.52 -4.96
C ARG A 367 -18.62 25.29 -6.27
N ASP A 368 -19.52 26.27 -6.32
CA ASP A 368 -19.55 27.23 -7.42
C ASP A 368 -18.33 28.16 -7.40
N ALA A 369 -18.23 29.06 -8.39
CA ALA A 369 -17.13 30.02 -8.48
C ALA A 369 -17.02 30.98 -7.27
N SER A 370 -18.06 31.05 -6.43
CA SER A 370 -18.10 31.84 -5.19
C SER A 370 -17.88 30.97 -3.94
N GLY A 371 -17.53 29.70 -4.09
CA GLY A 371 -17.25 28.78 -2.99
C GLY A 371 -18.49 28.19 -2.31
N ARG A 372 -19.69 28.36 -2.89
CA ARG A 372 -20.96 27.91 -2.30
C ARG A 372 -21.36 26.54 -2.85
N SER A 373 -22.00 25.71 -2.02
CA SER A 373 -22.59 24.44 -2.43
C SER A 373 -24.11 24.52 -2.31
N LYS A 374 -24.84 24.14 -3.37
CA LYS A 374 -26.30 24.11 -3.35
C LYS A 374 -26.77 22.75 -2.83
N VAL A 375 -27.79 22.73 -1.97
CA VAL A 375 -28.42 21.52 -1.47
C VAL A 375 -29.93 21.71 -1.54
N PHE A 376 -30.67 20.72 -2.06
CA PHE A 376 -32.14 20.78 -2.10
C PHE A 376 -32.76 20.65 -0.71
N ASN A 377 -34.06 20.91 -0.60
CA ASN A 377 -34.80 20.59 0.62
C ASN A 377 -34.77 19.06 0.82
N PRO A 378 -34.51 18.58 2.05
CA PRO A 378 -34.43 17.15 2.29
C PRO A 378 -35.84 16.53 2.25
N GLU A 379 -35.98 15.50 1.41
CA GLU A 379 -37.18 14.66 1.27
C GLU A 379 -37.26 13.57 2.36
N GLU A 380 -36.10 13.05 2.80
CA GLU A 380 -35.98 12.01 3.83
C GLU A 380 -35.21 12.53 5.05
N PHE A 381 -35.39 11.88 6.20
CA PHE A 381 -34.83 12.35 7.48
C PHE A 381 -33.28 12.28 7.56
N PHE A 382 -32.63 11.52 6.69
CA PHE A 382 -31.17 11.38 6.60
C PHE A 382 -30.54 12.25 5.51
N HIS A 383 -31.33 13.02 4.77
CA HIS A 383 -30.81 13.96 3.78
C HIS A 383 -30.23 15.21 4.46
N VAL A 384 -29.16 15.78 3.89
CA VAL A 384 -28.61 17.06 4.34
C VAL A 384 -29.68 18.15 4.16
N ALA A 385 -29.95 18.89 5.23
CA ALA A 385 -30.88 20.01 5.20
C ALA A 385 -30.17 21.31 4.79
N ASN A 386 -30.80 22.10 3.92
CA ASN A 386 -30.36 23.48 3.69
C ASN A 386 -30.88 24.42 4.79
N LYS A 387 -30.20 25.57 4.94
CA LYS A 387 -30.53 26.60 5.96
C LYS A 387 -31.98 27.08 5.86
N GLY A 388 -32.50 27.31 4.66
CA GLY A 388 -33.87 27.78 4.46
C GLY A 388 -34.92 26.78 4.95
N TYR A 389 -34.68 25.48 4.75
CA TYR A 389 -35.53 24.42 5.27
C TYR A 389 -35.50 24.32 6.80
N VAL A 390 -34.30 24.43 7.41
CA VAL A 390 -34.15 24.41 8.87
C VAL A 390 -34.82 25.62 9.51
N ASP A 391 -34.65 26.81 8.92
CA ASP A 391 -35.25 28.06 9.41
C ASP A 391 -36.79 28.04 9.35
N GLN A 392 -37.37 27.22 8.47
CA GLN A 392 -38.81 27.02 8.38
C GLN A 392 -39.33 25.93 9.33
N ARG A 393 -38.45 25.15 9.97
CA ARG A 393 -38.78 23.99 10.82
C ARG A 393 -38.30 24.14 12.26
N THR A 394 -38.81 25.10 13.03
CA THR A 394 -38.98 25.05 14.52
C THR A 394 -39.65 26.35 15.01
N PRO A 395 -40.31 26.38 16.21
CA PRO A 395 -41.28 27.40 16.52
C PRO A 395 -40.63 28.78 16.60
N LYS A 396 -41.24 29.77 15.95
CA LYS A 396 -40.75 31.15 16.03
C LYS A 396 -40.81 31.58 17.48
N VAL A 397 -39.73 32.13 18.04
CA VAL A 397 -39.76 32.72 19.39
C VAL A 397 -39.88 34.22 19.23
N GLU A 398 -40.99 34.80 19.70
CA GLU A 398 -41.21 36.25 19.66
C GLU A 398 -41.29 36.83 21.06
N VAL A 399 -40.52 37.89 21.31
CA VAL A 399 -40.57 38.63 22.57
C VAL A 399 -41.57 39.78 22.41
N VAL A 400 -42.61 39.82 23.24
CA VAL A 400 -43.72 40.78 23.11
C VAL A 400 -43.97 41.49 24.45
N SER A 401 -44.45 42.73 24.40
CA SER A 401 -44.82 43.49 25.61
C SER A 401 -46.19 43.10 26.17
N ALA A 402 -47.00 42.36 25.40
CA ALA A 402 -48.27 41.77 25.80
C ALA A 402 -48.63 40.64 24.83
N MET A 403 -49.43 39.67 25.28
CA MET A 403 -49.85 38.54 24.44
C MET A 403 -50.70 39.02 23.24
N PRO A 404 -50.44 38.56 22.00
CA PRO A 404 -51.26 38.92 20.85
C PRO A 404 -52.69 38.43 21.01
N SER A 405 -53.66 39.20 20.52
CA SER A 405 -55.09 38.83 20.58
C SER A 405 -55.43 37.57 19.79
N ILE A 406 -54.58 37.17 18.84
CA ILE A 406 -54.68 35.91 18.09
C ILE A 406 -53.24 35.36 17.95
N PRO A 407 -52.76 34.53 18.87
CA PRO A 407 -51.40 34.00 18.81
C PRO A 407 -51.28 32.94 17.70
N ASP A 408 -50.17 32.99 16.95
CA ASP A 408 -49.84 31.95 15.97
C ASP A 408 -49.49 30.65 16.73
N PRO A 409 -50.19 29.53 16.48
CA PRO A 409 -49.94 28.25 17.16
C PRO A 409 -48.55 27.66 16.90
N SER A 410 -47.80 28.19 15.93
CA SER A 410 -46.42 27.78 15.61
C SER A 410 -45.36 28.71 16.22
N THR A 411 -45.75 29.66 17.07
CA THR A 411 -44.88 30.69 17.65
C THR A 411 -44.93 30.66 19.18
N LEU A 412 -43.76 30.53 19.82
CA LEU A 412 -43.57 30.65 21.26
C LEU A 412 -43.41 32.13 21.63
N TYR A 413 -44.39 32.72 22.31
CA TYR A 413 -44.33 34.12 22.75
C TYR A 413 -43.74 34.24 24.15
N VAL A 414 -42.70 35.05 24.31
CA VAL A 414 -42.11 35.42 25.61
C VAL A 414 -42.61 36.83 25.96
N VAL A 415 -43.54 36.93 26.92
CA VAL A 415 -44.09 38.21 27.36
C VAL A 415 -43.17 38.81 28.42
N VAL A 416 -42.59 39.98 28.14
CA VAL A 416 -41.77 40.72 29.11
C VAL A 416 -42.62 41.82 29.73
N GLY A 417 -42.80 41.73 31.05
CA GLY A 417 -43.58 42.68 31.85
C GLY A 417 -42.87 43.99 32.14
#